data_AF-A0A9N9G4T5-F1
#
_entry.id   AF-A0A9N9G4T5-F1
#
_cell.length_a   1.000
_cell.length_b   1.000
_cell.length_c   1.000
_cell.angle_alpha   90.00
_cell.angle_beta   90.00
_cell.angle_gamma   90.00
#
_symmetry.space_group_name_H-M   'P 1'
#
loop_
_entity.id
_entity.type
_entity.pdbx_description
1 polymer ?
#
loop_
_entity_poly.entity_id
_entity_poly.type
_entity_poly.pdbx_seq_one_letter_code
_entity_poly.pdbx_strand_id
1 'polypeptide(L)'
;MTASKRMSLQALAAVQKKYSSAHFSPQIVYKPKLGREIWASPRISLRRQADMRKNCIALGIDPSSIGLPEKKEKKPPRVIPPKGKKHERTAAERTAKAVQDMDKTIENWRKEKREEYQRAKPVLPF
;
A
#
# COMPACT_ATOMS: atom_id res chain seq x y z
N MET A 1 5.42 6.14 -40.57
CA MET A 1 6.82 6.46 -40.25
C MET A 1 7.04 6.26 -38.75
N THR A 2 7.80 5.25 -38.34
CA THR A 2 8.17 5.09 -36.93
C THR A 2 9.35 6.02 -36.64
N ALA A 3 9.20 6.92 -35.67
CA ALA A 3 10.31 7.77 -35.25
C ALA A 3 11.46 6.89 -34.73
N SER A 4 12.62 6.94 -35.39
CA SER A 4 13.80 6.21 -34.94
C SER A 4 14.26 6.79 -33.61
N LYS A 5 14.13 6.01 -32.53
CA LYS A 5 14.60 6.43 -31.20
C LYS A 5 16.11 6.65 -31.25
N ARG A 6 16.57 7.89 -31.09
CA ARG A 6 18.01 8.18 -30.91
C ARG A 6 18.48 7.56 -29.60
N MET A 7 19.47 6.67 -29.68
CA MET A 7 20.07 6.01 -28.53
C MET A 7 21.50 6.48 -28.32
N SER A 8 21.93 6.59 -27.06
CA SER A 8 23.33 6.86 -26.75
C SER A 8 24.20 5.65 -27.09
N LEU A 9 25.49 5.90 -27.36
CA LEU A 9 26.47 4.83 -27.60
C LEU A 9 26.53 3.82 -26.45
N GLN A 10 26.43 4.30 -25.20
CA GLN A 10 26.38 3.44 -24.02
C GLN A 10 25.15 2.52 -24.00
N ALA A 11 23.99 3.03 -24.45
CA ALA A 11 22.77 2.26 -24.52
C ALA A 11 22.82 1.19 -25.63
N LEU A 12 23.46 1.51 -26.76
CA LEU A 12 23.71 0.54 -27.83
C LEU A 12 24.68 -0.56 -27.38
N ALA A 13 25.79 -0.19 -26.76
CA ALA A 13 26.76 -1.13 -26.22
C ALA A 13 26.14 -2.06 -25.17
N ALA A 14 25.19 -1.55 -24.37
CA ALA A 14 24.46 -2.37 -23.41
C ALA A 14 23.50 -3.37 -24.07
N VAL A 15 22.97 -3.11 -25.26
CA VAL A 15 22.09 -4.08 -25.96
C VAL A 15 22.92 -5.10 -26.75
N GLN A 16 24.09 -4.71 -27.26
CA GLN A 16 24.95 -5.62 -28.03
C GLN A 16 25.66 -6.68 -27.16
N LYS A 17 25.81 -6.42 -25.86
CA LYS A 17 26.47 -7.33 -24.93
C LYS A 17 25.53 -8.45 -24.48
N LYS A 18 26.05 -9.69 -24.41
CA LYS A 18 25.39 -10.82 -23.74
C LYS A 18 25.68 -10.81 -22.25
N TYR A 19 24.64 -10.97 -21.43
CA TYR A 19 24.75 -11.00 -19.97
C TYR A 19 24.43 -12.39 -19.42
N SER A 20 25.16 -12.80 -18.38
CA SER A 20 24.81 -13.98 -17.58
C SER A 20 23.71 -13.65 -16.57
N SER A 21 22.90 -14.65 -16.21
CA SER A 21 21.82 -14.55 -15.21
C SER A 21 22.28 -13.97 -13.87
N ALA A 22 23.52 -14.26 -13.47
CA ALA A 22 24.17 -13.75 -12.27
C ALA A 22 24.25 -12.21 -12.19
N HIS A 23 24.17 -11.50 -13.33
CA HIS A 23 24.16 -10.04 -13.34
C HIS A 23 22.82 -9.44 -12.86
N PHE A 24 21.75 -10.22 -12.93
CA PHE A 24 20.37 -9.77 -12.67
C PHE A 24 19.83 -10.29 -11.35
N SER A 25 20.39 -11.36 -10.79
CA SER A 25 20.03 -11.91 -9.49
C SER A 25 20.91 -11.35 -8.36
N PRO A 26 20.37 -11.16 -7.15
CA PRO A 26 21.20 -10.93 -5.97
C PRO A 26 22.07 -12.15 -5.67
N GLN A 27 23.24 -11.93 -5.08
CA GLN A 27 24.20 -12.99 -4.73
C GLN A 27 24.55 -12.89 -3.25
N ILE A 28 24.76 -14.04 -2.59
CA ILE A 28 25.29 -14.05 -1.23
C ILE A 28 26.81 -13.80 -1.31
N VAL A 29 27.29 -12.79 -0.59
CA VAL A 29 28.70 -12.41 -0.55
C VAL A 29 29.14 -12.29 0.90
N TYR A 30 30.21 -13.01 1.26
CA TYR A 30 30.84 -12.88 2.55
C TYR A 30 31.60 -11.54 2.64
N LYS A 31 31.29 -10.73 3.66
CA LYS A 31 32.01 -9.48 3.92
C LYS A 31 32.89 -9.64 5.17
N PRO A 32 34.23 -9.75 5.02
CA PRO A 32 35.12 -10.01 6.15
C PRO A 32 35.06 -8.91 7.21
N LYS A 33 34.85 -7.65 6.80
CA LYS A 33 34.69 -6.51 7.72
C LYS A 33 33.48 -6.61 8.65
N LEU A 34 32.44 -7.35 8.25
CA LEU A 34 31.20 -7.52 9.00
C LEU A 34 31.10 -8.92 9.65
N GLY A 35 32.05 -9.82 9.36
CA GLY A 35 32.05 -11.19 9.87
C GLY A 35 30.82 -12.02 9.47
N ARG A 36 30.06 -11.62 8.44
CA ARG A 36 28.83 -12.30 8.03
C ARG A 36 28.61 -12.26 6.53
N GLU A 37 27.81 -13.22 6.06
CA GLU A 37 27.28 -13.25 4.72
C GLU A 37 26.13 -12.24 4.57
N ILE A 38 26.11 -11.51 3.46
CA ILE A 38 25.01 -10.61 3.12
C ILE A 38 24.55 -10.83 1.68
N TRP A 39 23.29 -10.49 1.42
CA TRP A 39 22.79 -10.39 0.06
C TRP A 39 23.33 -9.13 -0.61
N ALA A 40 24.19 -9.31 -1.61
CA ALA A 40 24.62 -8.26 -2.51
C ALA A 40 23.54 -7.97 -3.56
N SER A 41 23.36 -6.69 -3.87
CA SER A 41 22.48 -6.25 -4.94
C SER A 41 22.97 -6.76 -6.31
N PRO A 42 22.05 -6.98 -7.26
CA PRO A 42 22.44 -7.37 -8.61
C PRO A 42 23.32 -6.30 -9.25
N ARG A 43 24.27 -6.73 -10.10
CA ARG A 43 25.17 -5.82 -10.84
C ARG A 43 24.41 -4.85 -11.74
N ILE A 44 23.24 -5.26 -12.25
CA ILE A 44 22.37 -4.43 -13.09
C ILE A 44 21.08 -4.13 -12.34
N SER A 45 20.86 -2.86 -12.03
CA SER A 45 19.66 -2.38 -11.34
C SER A 45 18.39 -2.61 -12.17
N LEU A 46 17.25 -2.72 -11.49
CA LEU A 46 15.94 -2.91 -12.14
C LEU A 46 15.61 -1.79 -13.14
N ARG A 47 16.01 -0.55 -12.84
CA ARG A 47 15.86 0.59 -13.77
C ARG A 47 16.67 0.37 -15.04
N ARG A 48 17.95 0.02 -14.91
CA ARG A 48 18.82 -0.26 -16.06
C ARG A 48 18.30 -1.43 -16.88
N GLN A 49 17.79 -2.49 -16.24
CA GLN A 49 17.11 -3.59 -16.94
C GLN A 49 15.88 -3.10 -17.72
N ALA A 50 15.06 -2.21 -17.15
CA ALA A 50 13.90 -1.65 -17.85
C ALA A 50 14.32 -0.81 -19.06
N ASP A 51 15.37 -0.01 -18.95
CA ASP A 51 15.89 0.80 -20.05
C ASP A 51 16.48 -0.07 -21.16
N MET A 52 17.22 -1.12 -20.81
CA MET A 52 17.69 -2.14 -21.77
C MET A 52 16.52 -2.80 -22.50
N ARG A 53 15.45 -3.21 -21.79
CA ARG A 53 14.25 -3.77 -22.46
C ARG A 53 13.62 -2.78 -23.43
N LYS A 54 13.43 -1.52 -23.04
CA LYS A 54 12.89 -0.47 -23.94
C LYS A 54 13.76 -0.28 -25.17
N ASN A 55 15.07 -0.42 -25.04
CA ASN A 55 16.02 -0.28 -26.13
C ASN A 55 16.02 -1.51 -27.06
N CYS A 56 15.93 -2.73 -26.51
CA CYS A 56 15.77 -3.95 -27.29
C CYS A 56 14.50 -3.88 -28.14
N ILE A 57 13.37 -3.48 -27.54
CA ILE A 57 12.09 -3.28 -28.24
C ILE A 57 12.22 -2.24 -29.37
N ALA A 58 12.94 -1.13 -29.13
CA ALA A 58 13.13 -0.09 -30.14
C ALA A 58 14.00 -0.55 -31.33
N LEU A 59 14.89 -1.53 -31.12
CA LEU A 59 15.75 -2.11 -32.15
C LEU A 59 15.18 -3.41 -32.77
N GLY A 60 14.01 -3.86 -32.33
CA GLY A 60 13.43 -5.14 -32.77
C GLY A 60 14.22 -6.36 -32.29
N ILE A 61 15.04 -6.22 -31.24
CA ILE A 61 15.83 -7.30 -30.65
C ILE A 61 15.02 -7.91 -29.51
N ASP A 62 14.98 -9.24 -29.44
CA ASP A 62 14.38 -9.96 -28.31
C ASP A 62 15.24 -9.75 -27.04
N PRO A 63 14.66 -9.21 -25.92
CA PRO A 63 15.38 -9.06 -24.66
C PRO A 63 15.99 -10.36 -24.12
N SER A 64 15.36 -11.51 -24.38
CA SER A 64 15.87 -12.81 -23.92
C SER A 64 17.18 -13.19 -24.63
N SER A 65 17.38 -12.75 -25.87
CA SER A 65 18.61 -12.98 -26.66
C SER A 65 19.86 -12.39 -26.01
N ILE A 66 19.70 -11.27 -25.29
CA ILE A 66 20.81 -10.59 -24.61
C ILE A 66 21.00 -11.07 -23.16
N GLY A 67 20.18 -12.03 -22.74
CA GLY A 67 20.20 -12.64 -21.40
C GLY A 67 19.37 -11.89 -20.36
N LEU A 68 18.51 -10.93 -20.74
CA LEU A 68 17.62 -10.31 -19.75
C LEU A 68 16.59 -11.33 -19.26
N PRO A 69 16.27 -11.31 -17.96
CA PRO A 69 15.18 -12.13 -17.45
C PRO A 69 13.84 -11.69 -18.06
N GLU A 70 12.90 -12.62 -18.15
CA GLU A 70 11.54 -12.32 -18.58
C GLU A 70 10.88 -11.28 -17.67
N LYS A 71 9.97 -10.50 -18.25
CA LYS A 71 9.21 -9.51 -17.48
C LYS A 71 8.13 -10.23 -16.71
N LYS A 72 8.19 -10.17 -15.37
CA LYS A 72 7.12 -10.70 -14.51
C LYS A 72 5.78 -10.10 -14.90
N GLU A 73 4.78 -10.96 -15.05
CA GLU A 73 3.40 -10.57 -15.29
C GLU A 73 2.88 -9.73 -14.11
N LYS A 74 2.17 -8.64 -14.42
CA LYS A 74 1.53 -7.82 -13.39
C LYS A 74 0.32 -8.57 -12.88
N LYS A 75 0.37 -9.06 -11.64
CA LYS A 75 -0.82 -9.59 -10.96
C LYS A 75 -1.86 -8.47 -10.87
N PRO A 76 -3.15 -8.77 -11.09
CA PRO A 76 -4.20 -7.79 -10.90
C PRO A 76 -4.17 -7.26 -9.45
N PRO A 77 -4.53 -5.99 -9.22
CA PRO A 77 -4.70 -5.49 -7.87
C PRO A 77 -5.66 -6.40 -7.11
N ARG A 78 -5.26 -6.88 -5.93
CA ARG A 78 -6.22 -7.56 -5.06
C ARG A 78 -7.29 -6.54 -4.69
N VAL A 79 -8.55 -6.84 -5.01
CA VAL A 79 -9.70 -6.08 -4.52
C VAL A 79 -9.88 -6.45 -3.04
N ILE A 80 -9.07 -5.84 -2.18
CA ILE A 80 -9.23 -5.95 -0.73
C ILE A 80 -10.43 -5.06 -0.38
N PRO A 81 -11.47 -5.58 0.30
CA PRO A 81 -12.58 -4.75 0.76
C PRO A 81 -12.07 -3.56 1.57
N PRO A 82 -12.64 -2.36 1.38
CA PRO A 82 -12.21 -1.19 2.13
C PRO A 82 -12.47 -1.43 3.63
N LYS A 83 -11.50 -1.06 4.46
CA LYS A 83 -11.58 -1.16 5.92
C LYS A 83 -12.76 -0.37 6.53
N GLY A 84 -13.35 0.56 5.78
CA GLY A 84 -14.38 1.48 6.25
C GLY A 84 -13.81 2.65 7.07
N LYS A 85 -14.55 3.76 7.12
CA LYS A 85 -14.20 4.93 7.94
C LYS A 85 -14.39 4.62 9.42
N LYS A 86 -13.76 5.40 10.31
CA LYS A 86 -13.87 5.19 11.78
C LYS A 86 -15.34 5.22 12.23
N HIS A 87 -16.14 6.16 11.71
CA HIS A 87 -17.54 6.30 12.13
C HIS A 87 -18.43 5.15 11.65
N GLU A 88 -18.16 4.59 10.46
CA GLU A 88 -18.87 3.40 9.95
C GLU A 88 -18.58 2.19 10.85
N ARG A 89 -17.31 2.01 11.25
CA ARG A 89 -16.89 0.92 12.14
C ARG A 89 -17.49 1.02 13.54
N THR A 90 -17.60 2.21 14.11
CA THR A 90 -18.10 2.43 15.47
C THR A 90 -19.59 2.76 15.54
N ALA A 91 -20.31 2.79 14.41
CA ALA A 91 -21.72 3.14 14.38
C ALA A 91 -22.54 2.17 15.24
N ALA A 92 -22.34 0.86 15.05
CA ALA A 92 -23.06 -0.19 15.77
C ALA A 92 -22.85 -0.12 17.30
N GLU A 93 -21.62 0.14 17.74
CA GLU A 93 -21.31 0.30 19.16
C GLU A 93 -21.97 1.54 19.76
N ARG A 94 -21.97 2.66 19.02
CA ARG A 94 -22.62 3.91 19.46
C ARG A 94 -24.13 3.75 19.58
N THR A 95 -24.77 3.10 18.61
CA THR A 95 -26.21 2.82 18.67
C THR A 95 -26.54 1.87 19.82
N ALA A 96 -25.73 0.83 20.05
CA ALA A 96 -25.96 -0.12 21.13
C ALA A 96 -25.88 0.53 22.53
N LYS A 97 -24.89 1.39 22.76
CA LYS A 97 -24.77 2.13 24.03
C LYS A 97 -25.95 3.06 24.29
N ALA A 98 -26.39 3.79 23.25
CA ALA A 98 -27.53 4.70 23.38
C ALA A 98 -28.83 3.98 23.78
N VAL A 99 -29.05 2.76 23.29
CA VAL A 99 -30.21 1.94 23.68
C VAL A 99 -30.10 1.46 25.12
N GLN A 100 -28.91 1.04 25.56
CA GLN A 100 -28.69 0.56 26.94
C GLN A 100 -28.88 1.66 28.00
N ASP A 101 -28.50 2.90 27.69
CA ASP A 101 -28.61 4.02 28.62
C ASP A 101 -29.99 4.70 28.60
N MET A 102 -30.89 4.28 27.69
CA MET A 102 -32.20 4.89 27.48
C MET A 102 -33.08 4.84 28.74
N ASP A 103 -33.17 3.69 29.40
CA ASP A 103 -34.04 3.52 30.58
C ASP A 103 -33.60 4.40 31.75
N LYS A 104 -32.29 4.48 32.00
CA LYS A 104 -31.71 5.37 33.03
C LYS A 104 -31.99 6.83 32.71
N THR A 105 -31.90 7.20 31.43
CA THR A 105 -32.18 8.55 30.97
C THR A 105 -33.66 8.91 31.20
N ILE A 106 -34.58 7.97 30.93
CA ILE A 106 -36.01 8.14 31.19
C ILE A 106 -36.30 8.27 32.69
N GLU A 107 -35.67 7.45 33.53
CA GLU A 107 -35.85 7.52 34.98
C GLU A 107 -35.37 8.85 35.56
N ASN A 108 -34.19 9.32 35.14
CA ASN A 108 -33.65 10.61 35.57
C ASN A 108 -34.56 11.76 35.12
N TRP A 109 -35.00 11.75 33.87
CA TRP A 109 -35.95 12.75 33.37
C TRP A 109 -37.27 12.77 34.16
N ARG A 110 -37.82 11.59 34.50
CA ARG A 110 -39.03 11.49 35.34
C ARG A 110 -38.81 12.05 36.75
N LYS A 111 -37.64 11.81 37.35
CA LYS A 111 -37.28 12.33 38.67
C LYS A 111 -37.16 13.85 38.64
N GLU A 112 -36.41 14.39 37.68
CA GLU A 112 -36.25 15.83 37.48
C GLU A 112 -37.60 16.53 37.31
N LYS A 113 -38.49 15.99 36.46
CA LYS A 113 -39.83 16.55 36.28
C LYS A 113 -40.68 16.52 37.56
N ARG A 114 -40.55 15.47 38.37
CA ARG A 114 -41.25 15.38 39.66
C ARG A 114 -40.71 16.41 40.65
N GLU A 115 -39.40 16.60 40.71
CA GLU A 115 -38.77 17.60 41.55
C GLU A 115 -39.14 19.02 41.12
N GLU A 116 -39.12 19.31 39.82
CA GLU A 116 -39.59 20.59 39.27
C GLU A 116 -41.03 20.87 39.69
N TYR A 117 -41.93 19.89 39.54
CA TYR A 117 -43.33 20.02 39.95
C TYR A 117 -43.46 20.27 41.45
N GLN A 118 -42.70 19.56 42.29
CA GLN A 118 -42.71 19.76 43.75
C GLN A 118 -42.18 21.14 44.14
N ARG A 119 -41.12 21.64 43.49
CA ARG A 119 -40.59 23.00 43.70
C ARG A 119 -41.58 24.06 43.25
N ALA A 120 -42.36 23.80 42.21
CA ALA A 120 -43.37 24.71 41.67
C ALA A 120 -44.70 24.70 42.46
N LYS A 121 -44.90 23.76 43.40
CA LYS A 121 -46.08 23.77 44.26
C LYS A 121 -46.05 25.01 45.17
N PRO A 122 -47.08 25.87 45.15
CA PRO A 122 -47.15 27.02 46.04
C PRO A 122 -47.21 26.54 47.50
N VAL A 123 -46.44 27.19 48.38
CA VAL A 123 -46.24 26.79 49.79
C VAL A 123 -47.38 27.29 50.71
N LEU A 124 -48.33 28.06 50.19
CA LEU A 124 -49.40 28.64 51.00
C LEU A 124 -50.62 27.70 51.06
N PRO A 125 -51.15 27.37 52.26
CA PRO A 125 -52.36 26.61 52.42
C PRO A 125 -53.55 27.57 52.37
N PHE A 126 -53.99 27.92 51.16
CA PHE A 126 -55.29 28.54 50.95
C PHE A 126 -56.06 27.72 49.92
#